data_AF-I1HE86-F1
#
_entry.id   AF-I1HE86-F1
#
_cell.length_a   1.000
_cell.length_b   1.000
_cell.length_c   1.000
_cell.angle_alpha   90.00
_cell.angle_beta   90.00
_cell.angle_gamma   90.00
#
_symmetry.space_group_name_H-M   'P 1'
#
loop_
_entity.id
_entity.type
_entity.pdbx_description
1 polymer ?
#
loop_
_entity_poly.entity_id
_entity_poly.type
_entity_poly.pdbx_seq_one_letter_code
_entity_poly.pdbx_strand_id
1 'polypeptide(L)'
;MDAEASSAGQSSAEVASMLRRFLAVQQRRAEAYSKLHRGFSEYMTNGGECAYQQLCGNVTGEFNDCSKQILEMVALLSEPKFCHGDLANILKDVQAHERDKLQLTAQIQVLKKAGRPSERLVNHEHCRSSGMAHVCANVKEITEAAGTEDAEADAEYDAALKEAIQGIQKAVTSINEHMEEVRYEIDALEAETIDSRLAEVEETFPGTLLIK
;
A
#
# COMPACT_ATOMS: atom_id res chain seq x y z
N MET A 1 -37.79 -19.80 18.51
CA MET A 1 -36.97 -18.58 18.29
C MET A 1 -35.57 -18.99 17.80
N ASP A 2 -35.46 -20.17 17.19
CA ASP A 2 -34.19 -20.90 17.05
C ASP A 2 -33.52 -20.66 15.68
N ALA A 3 -34.27 -20.14 14.72
CA ALA A 3 -33.75 -19.81 13.38
C ALA A 3 -32.93 -18.51 13.35
N GLU A 4 -33.23 -17.54 14.24
CA GLU A 4 -32.54 -16.23 14.25
C GLU A 4 -31.17 -16.30 14.93
N ALA A 5 -31.02 -17.06 16.02
CA ALA A 5 -29.74 -17.20 16.73
C ALA A 5 -28.69 -17.98 15.91
N SER A 6 -29.09 -19.08 15.27
CA SER A 6 -28.20 -19.88 14.43
C SER A 6 -27.79 -19.14 13.14
N SER A 7 -28.68 -18.31 12.59
CA SER A 7 -28.39 -17.44 11.43
C SER A 7 -27.41 -16.31 11.77
N ALA A 8 -27.48 -15.75 12.98
CA ALA A 8 -26.58 -14.68 13.42
C ALA A 8 -25.14 -15.17 13.63
N GLY A 9 -24.96 -16.32 14.27
CA GLY A 9 -23.64 -16.94 14.45
C GLY A 9 -22.97 -17.36 13.12
N GLN A 10 -23.76 -17.79 12.14
CA GLN A 10 -23.26 -18.09 10.79
C GLN A 10 -22.79 -16.82 10.05
N SER A 11 -23.52 -15.71 10.17
CA SER A 11 -23.14 -14.42 9.59
C SER A 11 -21.83 -13.88 10.19
N SER A 12 -21.66 -13.98 11.51
CA SER A 12 -20.44 -13.52 12.20
C SER A 12 -19.19 -14.28 11.75
N ALA A 13 -19.28 -15.60 11.64
CA ALA A 13 -18.19 -16.44 11.12
C ALA A 13 -17.85 -16.14 9.65
N GLU A 14 -18.84 -15.85 8.81
CA GLU A 14 -18.63 -15.44 7.41
C GLU A 14 -17.89 -14.10 7.32
N VAL A 15 -18.26 -13.12 8.16
CA VAL A 15 -17.61 -11.81 8.22
C VAL A 15 -16.17 -11.95 8.72
N ALA A 16 -15.92 -12.70 9.80
CA ALA A 16 -14.57 -12.95 10.32
C ALA A 16 -13.67 -13.64 9.27
N SER A 17 -14.21 -14.60 8.51
CA SER A 17 -13.52 -15.23 7.39
C SER A 17 -13.18 -14.23 6.28
N MET A 18 -14.10 -13.31 5.97
CA MET A 18 -13.86 -12.24 5.00
C MET A 18 -12.76 -11.28 5.44
N LEU A 19 -12.75 -10.86 6.69
CA LEU A 19 -11.72 -10.00 7.26
C LEU A 19 -10.35 -10.66 7.28
N ARG A 20 -10.25 -11.96 7.57
CA ARG A 20 -8.99 -12.71 7.42
C ARG A 20 -8.47 -12.71 5.99
N ARG A 21 -9.35 -12.88 5.00
CA ARG A 21 -8.96 -12.79 3.58
C ARG A 21 -8.47 -11.38 3.25
N PHE A 22 -9.11 -10.34 3.80
CA PHE A 22 -8.63 -8.97 3.68
C PHE A 22 -7.20 -8.82 4.23
N LEU A 23 -6.92 -9.32 5.45
CA LEU A 23 -5.56 -9.30 6.03
C LEU A 23 -4.53 -9.99 5.10
N ALA A 24 -4.90 -11.14 4.53
CA ALA A 24 -4.03 -11.87 3.60
C ALA A 24 -3.77 -11.11 2.29
N VAL A 25 -4.77 -10.41 1.76
CA VAL A 25 -4.61 -9.54 0.58
C VAL A 25 -3.66 -8.38 0.91
N GLN A 26 -3.74 -7.79 2.10
CA GLN A 26 -2.85 -6.70 2.48
C GLN A 26 -1.41 -7.16 2.71
N GLN A 27 -1.21 -8.38 3.22
CA GLN A 27 0.11 -9.00 3.29
C GLN A 27 0.73 -9.14 1.89
N ARG A 28 -0.02 -9.67 0.92
CA ARG A 28 0.44 -9.76 -0.49
C ARG A 28 0.81 -8.39 -1.07
N ARG A 29 0.00 -7.37 -0.78
CA ARG A 29 0.26 -6.00 -1.21
C ARG A 29 1.54 -5.43 -0.59
N ALA A 30 1.79 -5.66 0.69
CA ALA A 30 3.04 -5.27 1.36
C ALA A 30 4.29 -5.94 0.74
N GLU A 31 4.17 -7.21 0.38
CA GLU A 31 5.22 -7.94 -0.35
C GLU A 31 5.46 -7.36 -1.75
N ALA A 32 4.40 -6.98 -2.46
CA ALA A 32 4.49 -6.33 -3.77
C ALA A 32 5.24 -4.99 -3.69
N TYR A 33 4.96 -4.15 -2.68
CA TYR A 33 5.74 -2.93 -2.42
C TYR A 33 7.22 -3.23 -2.13
N SER A 34 7.49 -4.24 -1.30
CA SER A 34 8.87 -4.63 -0.96
C SER A 34 9.64 -5.09 -2.20
N LYS A 35 8.98 -5.86 -3.07
CA LYS A 35 9.53 -6.31 -4.36
C LYS A 35 9.79 -5.13 -5.30
N LEU A 36 8.84 -4.20 -5.40
CA LEU A 36 8.98 -2.99 -6.21
C LEU A 36 10.13 -2.11 -5.73
N HIS A 37 10.24 -1.89 -4.43
CA HIS A 37 11.31 -1.10 -3.83
C HIS A 37 12.69 -1.72 -4.10
N ARG A 38 12.83 -3.03 -3.86
CA ARG A 38 14.09 -3.75 -4.16
C ARG A 38 14.45 -3.65 -5.63
N GLY A 39 13.51 -3.93 -6.52
CA GLY A 39 13.77 -3.88 -7.96
C GLY A 39 14.08 -2.48 -8.49
N PHE A 40 13.50 -1.43 -7.89
CA PHE A 40 13.87 -0.06 -8.22
C PHE A 40 15.30 0.27 -7.78
N SER A 41 15.71 -0.16 -6.58
CA SER A 41 17.10 0.02 -6.12
C SER A 41 18.11 -0.71 -7.02
N GLU A 42 17.79 -1.94 -7.44
CA GLU A 42 18.60 -2.71 -8.41
C GLU A 42 18.66 -2.01 -9.77
N TYR A 43 17.53 -1.49 -10.25
CA TYR A 43 17.45 -0.70 -11.47
C TYR A 43 18.35 0.54 -11.43
N MET A 44 18.27 1.34 -10.35
CA MET A 44 19.09 2.54 -10.18
C MET A 44 20.60 2.23 -10.12
N THR A 45 20.97 1.03 -9.67
CA THR A 45 22.38 0.61 -9.57
C THR A 45 22.91 0.05 -10.90
N ASN A 46 22.10 -0.75 -11.60
CA ASN A 46 22.56 -1.58 -12.72
C ASN A 46 22.06 -1.11 -14.10
N GLY A 47 21.13 -0.14 -14.16
CA GLY A 47 20.58 0.39 -15.41
C GLY A 47 19.68 -0.58 -16.20
N GLY A 48 19.21 -1.67 -15.59
CA GLY A 48 18.43 -2.73 -16.24
C GLY A 48 16.98 -2.37 -16.55
N GLU A 49 16.76 -1.46 -17.51
CA GLU A 49 15.42 -0.91 -17.84
C GLU A 49 14.41 -2.00 -18.22
N CYS A 50 14.76 -2.96 -19.08
CA CYS A 50 13.84 -4.01 -19.53
C CYS A 50 13.36 -4.92 -18.36
N ALA A 51 14.30 -5.35 -17.52
CA ALA A 51 13.98 -6.17 -16.34
C ALA A 51 13.09 -5.40 -15.35
N TYR A 52 13.38 -4.11 -15.16
CA TYR A 52 12.58 -3.25 -14.28
C TYR A 52 11.16 -3.00 -14.83
N GLN A 53 11.01 -2.75 -16.14
CA GLN A 53 9.70 -2.62 -16.77
C GLN A 53 8.85 -3.89 -16.64
N GLN A 54 9.46 -5.06 -16.83
CA GLN A 54 8.77 -6.34 -16.61
C GLN A 54 8.34 -6.50 -15.15
N LEU A 55 9.19 -6.13 -14.20
CA LEU A 55 8.84 -6.12 -12.79
C LEU A 55 7.65 -5.19 -12.50
N CYS A 56 7.66 -3.96 -13.04
CA CYS A 56 6.57 -3.01 -12.89
C CYS A 56 5.24 -3.58 -13.43
N GLY A 57 5.25 -4.26 -14.58
CA GLY A 57 4.08 -4.94 -15.11
C GLY A 57 3.54 -6.02 -14.15
N ASN A 58 4.41 -6.87 -13.63
CA ASN A 58 4.04 -7.93 -12.69
C ASN A 58 3.45 -7.37 -11.38
N VAL A 59 4.11 -6.36 -10.79
CA VAL A 59 3.66 -5.73 -9.54
C VAL A 59 2.36 -4.96 -9.75
N THR A 60 2.19 -4.29 -10.90
CA THR A 60 0.93 -3.61 -11.23
C THR A 60 -0.22 -4.59 -11.37
N GLY A 61 0.02 -5.77 -11.95
CA GLY A 61 -0.96 -6.87 -11.97
C GLY A 61 -1.37 -7.28 -10.55
N GLU A 62 -0.39 -7.51 -9.68
CA GLU A 62 -0.63 -7.90 -8.28
C GLU A 62 -1.44 -6.83 -7.51
N PHE A 63 -1.12 -5.55 -7.67
CA PHE A 63 -1.88 -4.46 -7.04
C PHE A 63 -3.33 -4.41 -7.51
N ASN A 64 -3.56 -4.56 -8.81
CA ASN A 64 -4.91 -4.59 -9.39
C ASN A 64 -5.71 -5.77 -8.86
N ASP A 65 -5.13 -6.96 -8.80
CA ASP A 65 -5.81 -8.15 -8.30
C ASP A 65 -6.13 -8.04 -6.80
N CYS A 66 -5.25 -7.42 -6.00
CA CYS A 66 -5.55 -7.08 -4.62
C CYS A 66 -6.71 -6.08 -4.53
N SER A 67 -6.76 -5.05 -5.38
CA SER A 67 -7.82 -4.04 -5.35
C SER A 67 -9.18 -4.63 -5.73
N LYS A 68 -9.24 -5.50 -6.74
CA LYS A 68 -10.47 -6.19 -7.13
C LYS A 68 -11.04 -7.03 -5.99
N GLN A 69 -10.20 -7.85 -5.35
CA GLN A 69 -10.62 -8.68 -4.22
C GLN A 69 -11.17 -7.83 -3.06
N ILE A 70 -10.54 -6.70 -2.75
CA ILE A 70 -11.02 -5.82 -1.67
C ILE A 70 -12.33 -5.13 -2.06
N LEU A 71 -12.50 -4.70 -3.31
CA LEU A 71 -13.76 -4.11 -3.78
C LEU A 71 -14.92 -5.12 -3.73
N GLU A 72 -14.66 -6.39 -4.06
CA GLU A 72 -15.64 -7.47 -3.90
C GLU A 72 -16.03 -7.65 -2.42
N MET A 73 -15.05 -7.65 -1.50
CA MET A 73 -15.33 -7.72 -0.05
C MET A 73 -16.15 -6.52 0.43
N VAL A 74 -15.80 -5.30 -0.02
CA VAL A 74 -16.55 -4.08 0.29
C VAL A 74 -18.00 -4.17 -0.17
N ALA A 75 -18.23 -4.67 -1.39
CA ALA A 75 -19.57 -4.84 -1.93
C ALA A 75 -20.38 -5.82 -1.08
N LEU A 76 -19.78 -6.95 -0.70
CA LEU A 76 -20.42 -7.94 0.16
C LEU A 76 -20.74 -7.36 1.55
N LEU A 77 -19.79 -6.70 2.22
CA LEU A 77 -20.01 -6.09 3.55
C LEU A 77 -21.04 -4.96 3.54
N SER A 78 -21.24 -4.32 2.39
CA SER A 78 -22.25 -3.29 2.20
C SER A 78 -23.66 -3.86 1.97
N GLU A 79 -23.82 -5.18 1.81
CA GLU A 79 -25.14 -5.78 1.65
C GLU A 79 -25.95 -5.69 2.96
N PRO A 80 -27.26 -5.39 2.90
CA PRO A 80 -28.11 -5.24 4.09
C PRO A 80 -28.16 -6.47 4.99
N LYS A 81 -27.81 -7.66 4.47
CA LYS A 81 -27.80 -8.91 5.22
C LYS A 81 -26.71 -8.96 6.30
N PHE A 82 -25.65 -8.18 6.15
CA PHE A 82 -24.52 -8.19 7.09
C PHE A 82 -24.55 -6.99 8.05
N CYS A 83 -25.20 -5.88 7.72
CA CYS A 83 -25.23 -4.65 8.53
C CYS A 83 -23.86 -4.10 8.98
N HIS A 84 -22.73 -4.58 8.42
CA HIS A 84 -21.38 -4.16 8.76
C HIS A 84 -20.86 -3.04 7.83
N GLY A 85 -21.66 -1.99 7.68
CA GLY A 85 -21.32 -0.82 6.86
C GLY A 85 -20.02 -0.14 7.32
N ASP A 86 -19.73 -0.19 8.61
CA ASP A 86 -18.51 0.39 9.19
C ASP A 86 -17.26 -0.38 8.74
N LEU A 87 -17.29 -1.72 8.73
CA LEU A 87 -16.20 -2.54 8.18
C LEU A 87 -16.00 -2.26 6.69
N ALA A 88 -17.09 -2.09 5.93
CA ALA A 88 -16.99 -1.70 4.53
C ALA A 88 -16.31 -0.33 4.35
N ASN A 89 -16.50 0.60 5.28
CA ASN A 89 -15.84 1.91 5.27
C ASN A 89 -14.36 1.79 5.63
N ILE A 90 -13.99 1.01 6.65
CA ILE A 90 -12.58 0.74 6.99
C ILE A 90 -11.83 0.18 5.76
N LEU A 91 -12.42 -0.79 5.05
CA LEU A 91 -11.81 -1.36 3.84
C LEU A 91 -11.65 -0.32 2.70
N LYS A 92 -12.59 0.61 2.55
CA LYS A 92 -12.51 1.71 1.57
C LYS A 92 -11.41 2.71 1.95
N ASP A 93 -11.30 3.04 3.23
CA ASP A 93 -10.28 3.97 3.73
C ASP A 93 -8.89 3.38 3.52
N VAL A 94 -8.70 2.09 3.78
CA VAL A 94 -7.46 1.39 3.44
C VAL A 94 -7.18 1.40 1.93
N GLN A 95 -8.19 1.24 1.05
CA GLN A 95 -8.00 1.39 -0.40
C GLN A 95 -7.57 2.81 -0.79
N ALA A 96 -8.13 3.83 -0.15
CA ALA A 96 -7.75 5.22 -0.41
C ALA A 96 -6.29 5.47 -0.01
N HIS A 97 -5.88 5.04 1.19
CA HIS A 97 -4.50 5.14 1.64
C HIS A 97 -3.53 4.32 0.76
N GLU A 98 -3.94 3.14 0.29
CA GLU A 98 -3.13 2.34 -0.62
C GLU A 98 -2.94 3.00 -2.00
N ARG A 99 -3.98 3.62 -2.54
CA ARG A 99 -3.88 4.43 -3.76
C ARG A 99 -2.89 5.57 -3.57
N ASP A 100 -3.04 6.33 -2.49
CA ASP A 100 -2.19 7.50 -2.22
C ASP A 100 -0.72 7.07 -2.02
N LYS A 101 -0.49 5.99 -1.28
CA LYS A 101 0.85 5.39 -1.08
C LYS A 101 1.48 4.95 -2.40
N LEU A 102 0.73 4.29 -3.29
CA LEU A 102 1.24 3.87 -4.60
C LEU A 102 1.59 5.07 -5.48
N GLN A 103 0.74 6.09 -5.52
CA GLN A 103 0.97 7.32 -6.28
C GLN A 103 2.23 8.04 -5.81
N LEU A 104 2.40 8.21 -4.50
CA LEU A 104 3.58 8.84 -3.92
C LEU A 104 4.84 7.98 -4.13
N THR A 105 4.71 6.66 -4.09
CA THR A 105 5.83 5.74 -4.40
C THR A 105 6.31 5.94 -5.84
N ALA A 106 5.38 6.03 -6.80
CA ALA A 106 5.71 6.31 -8.19
C ALA A 106 6.34 7.71 -8.35
N GLN A 107 5.84 8.72 -7.66
CA GLN A 107 6.41 10.07 -7.67
C GLN A 107 7.86 10.07 -7.19
N ILE A 108 8.17 9.39 -6.07
CA ILE A 108 9.54 9.24 -5.57
C ILE A 108 10.44 8.57 -6.61
N GLN A 109 9.95 7.52 -7.29
CA GLN A 109 10.74 6.83 -8.32
C GLN A 109 11.03 7.73 -9.51
N VAL A 110 10.05 8.52 -9.96
CA VAL A 110 10.23 9.50 -11.04
C VAL A 110 11.24 10.58 -10.64
N LEU A 111 11.11 11.15 -9.44
CA LEU A 111 12.06 12.13 -8.90
C LEU A 111 13.48 11.55 -8.85
N LYS A 112 13.65 10.38 -8.24
CA LYS A 112 14.96 9.72 -8.12
C LYS A 112 15.57 9.37 -9.47
N LYS A 113 14.76 8.91 -10.44
CA LYS A 113 15.22 8.61 -11.81
C LYS A 113 15.64 9.89 -12.55
N ALA A 114 14.93 11.00 -12.35
CA ALA A 114 15.28 12.28 -12.94
C ALA A 114 16.56 12.88 -12.33
N GLY A 115 16.92 12.49 -11.11
CA GLY A 115 18.09 12.98 -10.39
C GLY A 115 17.94 14.42 -9.90
N ARG A 116 18.82 14.82 -8.98
CA ARG A 116 18.92 16.21 -8.53
C ARG A 116 19.28 17.11 -9.71
N PRO A 117 18.61 18.26 -9.90
CA PRO A 117 18.90 19.21 -10.96
C PRO A 117 20.39 19.57 -11.08
N SER A 118 21.07 19.84 -9.96
CA SER A 118 22.52 20.15 -9.94
C SER A 118 23.44 18.96 -10.29
N GLU A 119 22.95 17.72 -10.16
CA GLU A 119 23.68 16.48 -10.45
C GLU A 119 23.40 15.94 -11.86
N ARG A 120 22.44 16.52 -12.60
CA ARG A 120 22.17 16.15 -13.99
C ARG A 120 23.40 16.51 -14.82
N LEU A 121 24.18 15.48 -15.17
CA LEU A 121 25.41 15.58 -15.94
C LEU A 121 25.26 16.60 -17.08
N VAL A 122 26.25 17.49 -17.19
CA VAL A 122 26.54 18.26 -18.40
C VAL A 122 26.57 17.26 -19.56
N ASN A 123 25.54 17.26 -20.41
CA ASN A 123 25.43 16.25 -21.45
C ASN A 123 26.55 16.45 -22.49
N HIS A 124 27.55 15.56 -22.50
CA HIS A 124 28.65 15.59 -23.47
C HIS A 124 28.37 14.78 -24.74
N GLU A 125 27.15 14.26 -24.93
CA GLU A 125 26.73 13.42 -26.06
C GLU A 125 26.88 14.10 -27.45
N HIS A 126 27.06 15.43 -27.48
CA HIS A 126 27.38 16.21 -28.69
C HIS A 126 28.76 16.88 -28.69
N CYS A 127 29.61 16.64 -27.71
CA CYS A 127 30.98 17.17 -27.71
C CYS A 127 31.90 16.38 -28.64
N ARG A 128 32.02 16.84 -29.89
CA ARG A 128 32.91 16.28 -30.93
C ARG A 128 34.41 16.63 -30.77
N SER A 129 34.90 16.93 -29.57
CA SER A 129 36.29 17.35 -29.37
C SER A 129 37.13 16.25 -28.72
N SER A 130 37.86 15.50 -29.55
CA SER A 130 38.89 14.52 -29.15
C SER A 130 40.21 15.19 -28.71
N GLY A 131 40.15 16.30 -27.98
CA GLY A 131 41.32 17.04 -27.50
C GLY A 131 41.23 17.33 -26.00
N MET A 132 42.35 17.18 -25.28
CA MET A 132 42.50 17.31 -23.82
C MET A 132 42.11 18.68 -23.22
N ALA A 133 41.64 19.65 -24.00
CA ALA A 133 41.11 20.91 -23.51
C ALA A 133 40.05 21.43 -24.49
N HIS A 134 38.78 21.19 -24.19
CA HIS A 134 37.68 21.90 -24.83
C HIS A 134 36.92 22.67 -23.76
N VAL A 135 36.62 23.94 -24.03
CA VAL A 135 35.62 24.70 -23.29
C VAL A 135 34.28 24.13 -23.75
N CYS A 136 33.69 23.26 -22.94
CA CYS A 136 32.40 22.69 -23.26
C CYS A 136 31.37 23.82 -23.27
N ALA A 137 30.67 24.02 -24.39
CA ALA A 137 29.59 25.00 -24.47
C ALA A 137 28.42 24.70 -23.51
N ASN A 138 28.41 23.50 -22.91
CA ASN A 138 27.46 23.09 -21.87
C ASN A 138 27.99 23.32 -20.44
N VAL A 139 29.23 23.79 -20.26
CA VAL A 139 29.62 24.45 -19.01
C VAL A 139 28.87 25.76 -18.99
N LYS A 140 27.70 25.78 -18.33
CA LYS A 140 27.02 27.02 -18.01
C LYS A 140 28.05 27.94 -17.35
N GLU A 141 28.19 29.16 -17.83
CA GLU A 141 28.97 30.18 -17.14
C GLU A 141 28.44 30.25 -15.71
N ILE A 142 29.31 30.02 -14.72
CA ILE A 142 28.95 30.06 -13.29
C ILE A 142 28.71 31.53 -12.96
N THR A 143 27.51 31.99 -13.28
CA THR A 143 26.99 33.30 -12.91
C THR A 143 26.22 33.15 -11.60
N GLU A 144 26.17 34.22 -10.79
CA GLU A 144 25.38 34.22 -9.56
C GLU A 144 23.89 33.89 -9.83
N ALA A 145 23.37 34.32 -10.98
CA ALA A 145 22.02 34.01 -11.43
C ALA A 145 21.83 32.50 -11.70
N ALA A 146 22.73 31.86 -12.45
CA ALA A 146 22.67 30.42 -12.70
C ALA A 146 22.85 29.59 -11.43
N GLY A 147 23.71 30.04 -10.51
CA GLY A 147 23.89 29.37 -9.21
C GLY A 147 22.67 29.49 -8.29
N THR A 148 21.95 30.62 -8.34
CA THR A 148 20.72 30.81 -7.57
C THR A 148 19.57 29.97 -8.15
N GLU A 149 19.45 29.91 -9.47
CA GLU A 149 18.47 29.07 -10.16
C GLU A 149 18.66 27.57 -9.84
N ASP A 150 19.89 27.05 -9.92
CA ASP A 150 20.17 25.65 -9.59
C ASP A 150 19.91 25.35 -8.10
N ALA A 151 20.18 26.30 -7.20
CA ALA A 151 19.89 26.15 -5.76
C ALA A 151 18.38 26.13 -5.46
N GLU A 152 17.58 26.96 -6.14
CA GLU A 152 16.12 26.96 -6.03
C GLU A 152 15.55 25.63 -6.55
N ALA A 153 16.02 25.16 -7.70
CA ALA A 153 15.58 23.89 -8.28
C ALA A 153 15.92 22.68 -7.39
N ASP A 154 17.09 22.67 -6.76
CA ASP A 154 17.46 21.63 -5.80
C ASP A 154 16.61 21.66 -4.53
N ALA A 155 16.28 22.86 -4.04
CA ALA A 155 15.39 23.02 -2.88
C ALA A 155 13.97 22.52 -3.18
N GLU A 156 13.43 22.80 -4.37
CA GLU A 156 12.14 22.27 -4.83
C GLU A 156 12.16 20.74 -4.95
N TYR A 157 13.23 20.17 -5.52
CA TYR A 157 13.41 18.72 -5.59
C TYR A 157 13.40 18.08 -4.21
N ASP A 158 14.15 18.64 -3.26
CA ASP A 158 14.23 18.12 -1.90
C ASP A 158 12.93 18.27 -1.12
N ALA A 159 12.22 19.38 -1.31
CA ALA A 159 10.90 19.59 -0.75
C ALA A 159 9.91 18.53 -1.28
N ALA A 160 9.84 18.34 -2.60
CA ALA A 160 8.94 17.36 -3.21
C ALA A 160 9.26 15.93 -2.77
N LEU A 161 10.54 15.56 -2.70
CA LEU A 161 10.96 14.24 -2.23
C LEU A 161 10.58 14.02 -0.75
N LYS A 162 10.80 15.03 0.09
CA LYS A 162 10.45 14.98 1.52
C LYS A 162 8.95 14.87 1.73
N GLU A 163 8.16 15.67 1.04
CA GLU A 163 6.69 15.64 1.11
C GLU A 163 6.16 14.26 0.69
N ALA A 164 6.68 13.69 -0.39
CA ALA A 164 6.26 12.37 -0.84
C ALA A 164 6.61 11.27 0.18
N ILE A 165 7.79 11.33 0.81
CA ILE A 165 8.17 10.39 1.88
C ILE A 165 7.25 10.52 3.09
N GLN A 166 6.96 11.75 3.52
CA GLN A 166 6.06 12.00 4.64
C GLN A 166 4.63 11.52 4.35
N GLY A 167 4.15 11.74 3.11
CA GLY A 167 2.85 11.25 2.68
C GLY A 167 2.76 9.72 2.68
N ILE A 168 3.81 9.02 2.24
CA ILE A 168 3.88 7.54 2.34
C ILE A 168 3.85 7.10 3.81
N GLN A 169 4.62 7.74 4.68
CA GLN A 169 4.63 7.41 6.11
C GLN A 169 3.25 7.57 6.73
N LYS A 170 2.56 8.68 6.43
CA LYS A 170 1.18 8.91 6.88
C LYS A 170 0.24 7.81 6.38
N ALA A 171 0.29 7.48 5.10
CA ALA A 171 -0.54 6.43 4.53
C ALA A 171 -0.26 5.07 5.18
N VAL A 172 1.01 4.71 5.42
CA VAL A 172 1.39 3.46 6.10
C VAL A 172 0.86 3.43 7.54
N THR A 173 0.97 4.53 8.29
CA THR A 173 0.43 4.63 9.65
C THR A 173 -1.08 4.41 9.64
N SER A 174 -1.83 5.12 8.80
CA SER A 174 -3.29 4.97 8.72
C SER A 174 -3.72 3.57 8.26
N ILE A 175 -2.99 2.96 7.31
CA ILE A 175 -3.23 1.56 6.93
C ILE A 175 -3.06 0.66 8.14
N ASN A 176 -1.96 0.77 8.87
CA ASN A 176 -1.68 -0.10 10.03
C ASN A 176 -2.71 0.07 11.16
N GLU A 177 -3.19 1.29 11.40
CA GLU A 177 -4.25 1.56 12.36
C GLU A 177 -5.53 0.81 11.98
N HIS A 178 -5.98 0.92 10.73
CA HIS A 178 -7.12 0.16 10.22
C HIS A 178 -6.90 -1.35 10.20
N MET A 179 -5.67 -1.81 9.92
CA MET A 179 -5.34 -3.24 10.00
C MET A 179 -5.52 -3.76 11.43
N GLU A 180 -5.19 -2.95 12.43
CA GLU A 180 -5.37 -3.32 13.84
C GLU A 180 -6.85 -3.29 14.24
N GLU A 181 -7.62 -2.29 13.80
CA GLU A 181 -9.08 -2.27 13.97
C GLU A 181 -9.71 -3.55 13.42
N VAL A 182 -9.34 -3.97 12.19
CA VAL A 182 -9.83 -5.22 11.60
C VAL A 182 -9.46 -6.45 12.44
N ARG A 183 -8.27 -6.46 13.08
CA ARG A 183 -7.85 -7.58 13.94
C ARG A 183 -8.71 -7.64 15.22
N TYR A 184 -9.00 -6.50 15.84
CA TYR A 184 -9.91 -6.45 16.98
C TYR A 184 -11.33 -6.91 16.62
N GLU A 185 -11.83 -6.51 15.45
CA GLU A 185 -13.15 -6.92 14.97
C GLU A 185 -13.23 -8.43 14.70
N ILE A 186 -12.17 -9.03 14.15
CA ILE A 186 -12.08 -10.51 14.00
C ILE A 186 -12.20 -11.20 15.37
N ASP A 187 -11.44 -10.72 16.36
CA ASP A 187 -11.44 -11.31 17.71
C ASP A 187 -12.83 -11.20 18.37
N ALA A 188 -13.50 -10.06 18.21
CA ALA A 188 -14.85 -9.84 18.72
C ALA A 188 -15.89 -10.78 18.08
N LEU A 189 -15.90 -10.85 16.74
CA LEU A 189 -16.81 -11.72 15.99
C LEU A 189 -16.62 -13.21 16.36
N GLU A 190 -15.38 -13.61 16.64
CA GLU A 190 -15.08 -14.98 17.05
C GLU A 190 -15.52 -15.31 18.46
N ALA A 191 -15.35 -14.38 19.40
CA ALA A 191 -15.89 -14.53 20.74
C ALA A 191 -17.42 -14.70 20.70
N GLU A 192 -18.12 -13.86 19.94
CA GLU A 192 -19.58 -13.97 19.75
C GLU A 192 -20.00 -15.31 19.13
N THR A 193 -19.23 -15.78 18.15
CA THR A 193 -19.48 -17.08 17.49
C THR A 193 -19.28 -18.24 18.47
N ILE A 194 -18.25 -18.19 19.31
CA ILE A 194 -17.97 -19.22 20.32
C ILE A 194 -19.07 -19.23 21.39
N ASP A 195 -19.46 -18.06 21.90
CA ASP A 195 -20.50 -17.92 22.92
C ASP A 195 -21.85 -18.44 22.41
N SER A 196 -22.20 -18.13 21.16
CA SER A 196 -23.42 -18.63 20.52
C SER A 196 -23.43 -20.16 20.44
N ARG A 197 -22.29 -20.78 20.08
CA ARG A 197 -22.17 -22.25 20.00
C ARG A 197 -22.18 -22.91 21.37
N LEU A 198 -21.63 -22.27 22.40
CA LEU A 198 -21.67 -22.77 23.77
C LEU A 198 -23.11 -22.75 24.30
N ALA A 199 -23.85 -21.67 24.05
CA ALA A 199 -25.27 -21.58 24.41
C ALA A 199 -26.10 -22.68 23.73
N GLU A 200 -25.91 -22.94 22.43
CA GLU A 200 -26.57 -24.04 21.72
C GLU A 200 -26.26 -25.41 22.37
N VAL A 201 -25.01 -25.66 22.78
CA VAL A 201 -24.63 -26.92 23.43
C VAL A 201 -25.29 -27.08 24.81
N GLU A 202 -25.34 -26.02 25.61
CA GLU A 202 -26.01 -26.04 26.91
C GLU A 202 -27.52 -26.29 26.78
N GLU A 203 -28.17 -25.70 25.79
CA GLU A 203 -29.59 -25.94 25.50
C GLU A 203 -29.85 -27.36 24.97
N THR A 204 -28.90 -27.92 24.20
CA THR A 204 -29.03 -29.27 23.62
C THR A 204 -28.79 -30.36 24.67
N PHE A 205 -27.97 -30.09 25.69
CA PHE A 205 -27.63 -31.05 26.74
C PHE A 205 -27.73 -30.44 28.16
N PRO A 206 -28.94 -30.05 28.61
CA PRO A 206 -29.12 -29.46 29.93
C PRO A 206 -28.77 -30.48 31.02
N GLY A 207 -27.57 -30.34 31.61
CA GLY A 207 -27.11 -31.16 32.73
C GLY A 207 -25.80 -31.94 32.54
N THR A 208 -25.09 -31.84 31.41
CA THR A 208 -23.79 -32.53 31.23
C THR A 208 -22.58 -31.79 31.82
N LEU A 209 -22.71 -30.51 32.18
CA LEU A 209 -21.66 -29.73 32.87
C LEU A 209 -21.67 -29.90 34.40
N LEU A 210 -22.59 -30.70 34.95
CA LEU A 210 -22.60 -31.13 36.36
C LEU A 210 -21.71 -32.36 36.55
N ILE A 211 -20.41 -32.24 36.27
CA ILE A 211 -19.44 -33.23 36.75
C ILE A 211 -18.97 -32.74 38.13
N LYS A 212 -19.51 -33.37 39.18
CA LYS A 212 -19.05 -33.22 40.58
C LYS A 212 -17.65 -33.77 40.77
#